data_AF-A0A7K5ZIC8-F1
#
_entry.id   AF-A0A7K5ZIC8-F1
#
_cell.length_a   1.000
_cell.length_b   1.000
_cell.length_c   1.000
_cell.angle_alpha   90.00
_cell.angle_beta   90.00
_cell.angle_gamma   90.00
#
_symmetry.space_group_name_H-M   'P 1'
#
loop_
_entity.id
_entity.type
_entity.pdbx_description
1 polymer ?
#
loop_
_entity_poly.entity_id
_entity_poly.type
_entity_poly.pdbx_seq_one_letter_code
_entity_poly.pdbx_strand_id
1 'polypeptide(L)'
;RSVLRSVFDEVIQVDVVDSADSVHLALMQRPELGVTFTKLHCWTLTQYSKCVFMDADTLVLCNVDELFDRDEFSAAPDSGWPDCFNSGVFVFRPSLKTYNLLLRFAAEHGSFDGGDQGLLNSFFSNWATADIGKHLSFLYNLSSSAVYTYVPAFNHFGRDAKVVHFSGATKPWNYKYNLQTKRVMQDGTTSGSFHQLSFLAVWWNIYSASILPLLEKLQKAEEPESKECKHIFNGVEITLKKVSPCVANSQQMPELPEQAYEINPTVCSPEELTFKAQPVYEVEPSDSSVHVSEPDRPSEQPVSHPAFQETSELVHV
;
A
#
# COMPACT_ATOMS: atom_id res chain seq x y z
N ARG A 1 13.75 8.51 -13.48
CA ARG A 1 13.14 7.75 -14.61
C ARG A 1 14.08 6.69 -15.18
N SER A 2 15.37 6.96 -15.36
CA SER A 2 16.33 5.97 -15.89
C SER A 2 16.45 4.71 -15.01
N VAL A 3 16.50 4.84 -13.68
CA VAL A 3 16.48 3.67 -12.77
C VAL A 3 15.21 2.84 -12.93
N LEU A 4 14.04 3.47 -13.09
CA LEU A 4 12.80 2.73 -13.33
C LEU A 4 12.91 1.86 -14.59
N ARG A 5 13.50 2.40 -15.67
CA ARG A 5 13.70 1.64 -16.92
C ARG A 5 14.74 0.52 -16.83
N SER A 6 15.57 0.50 -15.78
CA SER A 6 16.47 -0.63 -15.53
C SER A 6 15.85 -1.72 -14.66
N VAL A 7 14.67 -1.47 -14.07
CA VAL A 7 13.99 -2.39 -13.16
C VAL A 7 12.68 -2.91 -13.77
N PHE A 8 11.92 -2.05 -14.44
CA PHE A 8 10.65 -2.38 -15.09
C PHE A 8 10.86 -2.56 -16.60
N ASP A 9 10.18 -3.55 -17.18
CA ASP A 9 10.16 -3.79 -18.63
C ASP A 9 9.53 -2.60 -19.39
N GLU A 10 8.45 -2.03 -18.83
CA GLU A 10 7.74 -0.89 -19.40
C GLU A 10 7.62 0.24 -18.36
N VAL A 11 7.92 1.48 -18.77
CA VAL A 11 7.74 2.70 -17.95
C VAL A 11 6.88 3.68 -18.72
N ILE A 12 5.61 3.75 -18.34
CA ILE A 12 4.58 4.53 -19.04
C ILE A 12 4.39 5.85 -18.31
N GLN A 13 4.55 6.95 -19.04
CA GLN A 13 4.22 8.27 -18.53
C GLN A 13 2.72 8.52 -18.75
N VAL A 14 2.01 8.79 -17.67
CA VAL A 14 0.61 9.24 -17.71
C VAL A 14 0.61 10.74 -17.49
N ASP A 15 0.09 11.49 -18.45
CA ASP A 15 -0.15 12.92 -18.31
C ASP A 15 -1.66 13.15 -18.30
N VAL A 16 -2.20 13.36 -17.09
CA VAL A 16 -3.64 13.53 -16.90
C VAL A 16 -4.15 14.83 -17.53
N VAL A 17 -3.28 15.84 -17.66
CA VAL A 17 -3.65 17.14 -18.23
C VAL A 17 -3.73 17.08 -19.75
N ASP A 18 -2.89 16.26 -20.39
CA ASP A 18 -2.84 16.07 -21.85
C ASP A 18 -3.65 14.85 -22.34
N SER A 19 -4.21 14.05 -21.42
CA SER A 19 -5.06 12.91 -21.76
C SER A 19 -6.42 13.37 -22.32
N ALA A 20 -6.79 12.84 -23.49
CA ALA A 20 -7.97 13.23 -24.28
C ALA A 20 -9.22 13.57 -23.43
N ASP A 21 -9.81 14.73 -23.73
CA ASP A 21 -10.93 15.47 -23.11
C ASP A 21 -11.68 14.81 -21.94
N SER A 22 -12.11 13.55 -22.05
CA SER A 22 -12.85 12.84 -20.99
C SER A 22 -12.16 12.80 -19.61
N VAL A 23 -10.85 12.55 -19.55
CA VAL A 23 -10.12 12.50 -18.27
C VAL A 23 -9.89 13.90 -17.72
N HIS A 24 -9.46 14.82 -18.60
CA HIS A 24 -9.29 16.22 -18.24
C HIS A 24 -10.60 16.83 -17.73
N LEU A 25 -11.73 16.55 -18.36
CA LEU A 25 -13.05 16.99 -17.93
C LEU A 25 -13.46 16.38 -16.59
N ALA A 26 -13.23 15.08 -16.39
CA ALA A 26 -13.50 14.42 -15.10
C ALA A 26 -12.62 15.01 -13.98
N LEU A 27 -11.33 15.26 -14.26
CA LEU A 27 -10.40 15.92 -13.35
C LEU A 27 -10.84 17.36 -13.03
N MET A 28 -11.29 18.11 -14.02
CA MET A 28 -11.79 19.48 -13.82
C MET A 28 -13.06 19.52 -12.95
N GLN A 29 -13.88 18.47 -13.00
CA GLN A 29 -15.04 18.33 -12.10
C GLN A 29 -14.66 17.88 -10.69
N ARG A 30 -13.57 17.10 -10.56
CA ARG A 30 -13.12 16.43 -9.31
C ARG A 30 -11.60 16.50 -9.15
N PRO A 31 -11.02 17.68 -8.89
CA PRO A 31 -9.56 17.85 -8.82
C PRO A 31 -8.91 17.05 -7.67
N GLU A 32 -9.66 16.75 -6.62
CA GLU A 32 -9.23 15.92 -5.50
C GLU A 32 -8.89 14.47 -5.91
N LEU A 33 -9.44 13.98 -7.03
CA LEU A 33 -9.24 12.62 -7.52
C LEU A 33 -8.05 12.49 -8.50
N GLY A 34 -7.17 13.48 -8.62
CA GLY A 34 -6.08 13.46 -9.61
C GLY A 34 -5.17 12.24 -9.54
N VAL A 35 -4.81 11.80 -8.32
CA VAL A 35 -4.02 10.56 -8.12
C VAL A 35 -4.83 9.33 -8.52
N THR A 36 -6.12 9.28 -8.15
CA THR A 36 -7.06 8.22 -8.54
C THR A 36 -7.13 8.10 -10.05
N PHE A 37 -7.32 9.19 -10.79
CA PHE A 37 -7.38 9.17 -12.26
C PHE A 37 -6.07 8.68 -12.89
N THR A 38 -4.92 9.01 -12.30
CA THR A 38 -3.64 8.46 -12.75
C THR A 38 -3.60 6.94 -12.56
N LYS A 39 -4.04 6.43 -11.39
CA LYS A 39 -4.10 4.98 -11.10
C LYS A 39 -5.04 4.24 -12.05
N LEU A 40 -6.20 4.79 -12.38
CA LEU A 40 -7.17 4.15 -13.29
C LEU A 40 -6.61 3.90 -14.70
N HIS A 41 -5.57 4.62 -15.13
CA HIS A 41 -4.90 4.33 -16.41
C HIS A 41 -4.30 2.93 -16.48
N CYS A 42 -4.17 2.19 -15.36
CA CYS A 42 -3.80 0.79 -15.44
C CYS A 42 -4.78 -0.04 -16.30
N TRP A 43 -6.06 0.34 -16.39
CA TRP A 43 -7.03 -0.30 -17.30
C TRP A 43 -6.81 0.01 -18.78
N THR A 44 -5.97 0.99 -19.16
CA THR A 44 -5.67 1.29 -20.57
C THR A 44 -4.56 0.41 -21.14
N LEU A 45 -3.87 -0.38 -20.30
CA LEU A 45 -2.75 -1.25 -20.64
C LEU A 45 -3.18 -2.53 -21.39
N THR A 46 -3.91 -2.34 -22.49
CA THR A 46 -4.55 -3.39 -23.29
C THR A 46 -3.59 -4.31 -24.04
N GLN A 47 -2.28 -4.05 -23.98
CA GLN A 47 -1.26 -5.02 -24.39
C GLN A 47 -1.21 -6.25 -23.46
N TYR A 48 -1.74 -6.16 -22.24
CA TYR A 48 -1.84 -7.26 -21.30
C TYR A 48 -3.28 -7.78 -21.19
N SER A 49 -3.44 -9.11 -21.10
CA SER A 49 -4.74 -9.75 -20.94
C SER A 49 -5.25 -9.76 -19.50
N LYS A 50 -4.35 -9.67 -18.52
CA LYS A 50 -4.62 -9.66 -17.08
C LYS A 50 -3.42 -9.07 -16.36
N CYS A 51 -3.67 -8.28 -15.32
CA CYS A 51 -2.63 -7.65 -14.51
C CYS A 51 -2.95 -7.80 -13.02
N VAL A 52 -1.90 -7.82 -12.20
CA VAL A 52 -1.99 -7.58 -10.75
C VAL A 52 -1.50 -6.16 -10.51
N PHE A 53 -2.38 -5.29 -10.04
CA PHE A 53 -1.99 -3.97 -9.59
C PHE A 53 -1.44 -4.07 -8.17
N MET A 54 -0.35 -3.34 -7.89
CA MET A 54 0.23 -3.20 -6.55
C MET A 54 0.62 -1.74 -6.32
N ASP A 55 0.17 -1.13 -5.22
CA ASP A 55 0.61 0.22 -4.84
C ASP A 55 2.12 0.23 -4.56
N ALA A 56 2.77 1.38 -4.79
CA ALA A 56 4.23 1.53 -4.68
C ALA A 56 4.78 1.39 -3.24
N ASP A 57 3.90 1.39 -2.24
CA ASP A 57 4.18 1.15 -0.84
C ASP A 57 3.79 -0.27 -0.40
N THR A 58 3.77 -1.22 -1.34
CA THR A 58 3.71 -2.65 -1.08
C THR A 58 5.10 -3.30 -1.18
N LEU A 59 5.27 -4.46 -0.54
CA LEU A 59 6.48 -5.27 -0.59
C LEU A 59 6.12 -6.75 -0.73
N VAL A 60 6.59 -7.35 -1.82
CA VAL A 60 6.48 -8.78 -2.09
C VAL A 60 7.54 -9.54 -1.29
N LEU A 61 7.13 -10.51 -0.48
CA LEU A 61 8.01 -11.34 0.36
C LEU A 61 8.34 -12.70 -0.28
N CYS A 62 7.48 -13.19 -1.17
CA CYS A 62 7.66 -14.44 -1.91
C CYS A 62 6.90 -14.38 -3.25
N ASN A 63 7.05 -15.40 -4.09
CA ASN A 63 6.32 -15.49 -5.35
C ASN A 63 4.80 -15.39 -5.14
N VAL A 64 4.12 -14.63 -6.00
CA VAL A 64 2.66 -14.43 -5.97
C VAL A 64 2.01 -14.60 -7.35
N ASP A 65 2.67 -15.28 -8.28
CA ASP A 65 2.18 -15.46 -9.65
C ASP A 65 0.84 -16.21 -9.71
N GLU A 66 0.50 -17.01 -8.71
CA GLU A 66 -0.82 -17.63 -8.57
C GLU A 66 -1.98 -16.61 -8.47
N LEU A 67 -1.70 -15.32 -8.24
CA LEU A 67 -2.70 -14.26 -8.36
C LEU A 67 -3.24 -14.13 -9.80
N PHE A 68 -2.45 -14.51 -10.81
CA PHE A 68 -2.90 -14.51 -12.20
C PHE A 68 -3.95 -15.59 -12.51
N ASP A 69 -4.19 -16.54 -11.61
CA ASP A 69 -5.29 -17.51 -11.74
C ASP A 69 -6.66 -16.88 -11.38
N ARG A 70 -6.66 -15.73 -10.70
CA ARG A 70 -7.89 -15.05 -10.24
C ARG A 70 -8.55 -14.23 -11.35
N ASP A 71 -9.84 -13.96 -11.19
CA ASP A 71 -10.64 -13.15 -12.12
C ASP A 71 -10.77 -11.68 -11.69
N GLU A 72 -11.19 -10.82 -12.61
CA GLU A 72 -11.56 -9.43 -12.27
C GLU A 72 -12.91 -9.41 -11.52
N PHE A 73 -13.11 -8.62 -10.48
CA PHE A 73 -12.13 -7.85 -9.70
C PHE A 73 -11.82 -8.63 -8.43
N SER A 74 -10.56 -9.08 -8.26
CA SER A 74 -10.15 -9.81 -7.04
C SER A 74 -9.24 -8.96 -6.19
N ALA A 75 -9.55 -8.82 -4.91
CA ALA A 75 -8.77 -8.02 -3.96
C ALA A 75 -8.86 -8.64 -2.55
N ALA A 76 -8.00 -8.20 -1.65
CA ALA A 76 -8.06 -8.60 -0.24
C ALA A 76 -8.99 -7.68 0.55
N PRO A 77 -9.62 -8.16 1.65
CA PRO A 77 -10.45 -7.32 2.50
C PRO A 77 -9.65 -6.17 3.12
N ASP A 78 -10.30 -5.03 3.25
CA ASP A 78 -9.77 -3.92 4.04
C ASP A 78 -9.79 -4.26 5.53
N SER A 79 -8.75 -3.78 6.20
CA SER A 79 -8.48 -4.10 7.59
C SER A 79 -9.36 -3.30 8.57
N GLY A 80 -9.88 -2.15 8.14
CA GLY A 80 -10.78 -1.29 8.91
C GLY A 80 -12.25 -1.65 8.69
N TRP A 81 -12.69 -1.74 7.42
CA TRP A 81 -14.06 -2.12 7.06
C TRP A 81 -14.06 -3.34 6.13
N PRO A 82 -14.23 -4.57 6.64
CA PRO A 82 -13.95 -5.80 5.89
C PRO A 82 -14.92 -6.11 4.74
N ASP A 83 -16.08 -5.44 4.69
CA ASP A 83 -16.98 -5.50 3.52
C ASP A 83 -16.49 -4.60 2.36
N CYS A 84 -15.49 -3.77 2.61
CA CYS A 84 -14.71 -3.11 1.55
C CYS A 84 -13.45 -3.93 1.30
N PHE A 85 -13.01 -3.96 0.05
CA PHE A 85 -11.67 -4.43 -0.28
C PHE A 85 -10.65 -3.30 -0.15
N ASN A 86 -9.39 -3.68 0.10
CA ASN A 86 -8.27 -2.77 0.03
C ASN A 86 -7.75 -2.65 -1.42
N SER A 87 -7.65 -1.44 -1.96
CA SER A 87 -7.24 -1.22 -3.36
C SER A 87 -5.72 -1.20 -3.58
N GLY A 88 -4.93 -1.54 -2.55
CA GLY A 88 -3.47 -1.62 -2.62
C GLY A 88 -2.96 -2.79 -3.44
N VAL A 89 -3.71 -3.90 -3.49
CA VAL A 89 -3.39 -5.05 -4.32
C VAL A 89 -4.68 -5.62 -4.90
N PHE A 90 -4.79 -5.68 -6.23
CA PHE A 90 -5.94 -6.27 -6.90
C PHE A 90 -5.61 -6.87 -8.27
N VAL A 91 -6.41 -7.86 -8.68
CA VAL A 91 -6.34 -8.51 -10.00
C VAL A 91 -7.43 -7.93 -10.89
N PHE A 92 -7.04 -7.51 -12.10
CA PHE A 92 -7.94 -6.87 -13.06
C PHE A 92 -7.60 -7.25 -14.50
N ARG A 93 -8.51 -6.91 -15.43
CA ARG A 93 -8.33 -7.09 -16.87
C ARG A 93 -8.29 -5.72 -17.55
N PRO A 94 -7.14 -5.29 -18.10
CA PRO A 94 -7.09 -4.06 -18.87
C PRO A 94 -8.15 -4.02 -19.98
N SER A 95 -8.90 -2.92 -20.03
CA SER A 95 -10.06 -2.75 -20.90
C SER A 95 -10.41 -1.27 -20.99
N LEU A 96 -10.31 -0.71 -22.20
CA LEU A 96 -10.75 0.67 -22.46
C LEU A 96 -12.24 0.86 -22.14
N LYS A 97 -13.06 -0.19 -22.27
CA LYS A 97 -14.48 -0.14 -21.88
C LYS A 97 -14.61 0.06 -20.36
N THR A 98 -13.94 -0.75 -19.57
CA THR A 98 -13.97 -0.67 -18.09
C THR A 98 -13.40 0.66 -17.62
N TYR A 99 -12.29 1.10 -18.21
CA TYR A 99 -11.70 2.41 -17.95
C TYR A 99 -12.70 3.57 -18.17
N ASN A 100 -13.35 3.62 -19.33
CA ASN A 100 -14.33 4.67 -19.63
C ASN A 100 -15.55 4.63 -18.69
N LEU A 101 -15.98 3.43 -18.27
CA LEU A 101 -17.04 3.28 -17.28
C LEU A 101 -16.62 3.80 -15.90
N LEU A 102 -15.39 3.51 -15.47
CA LEU A 102 -14.82 4.02 -14.22
C LEU A 102 -14.72 5.55 -14.22
N LEU A 103 -14.28 6.16 -15.33
CA LEU A 103 -14.22 7.63 -15.45
C LEU A 103 -15.60 8.28 -15.36
N ARG A 104 -16.59 7.74 -16.08
CA ARG A 104 -17.98 8.25 -16.02
C ARG A 104 -18.55 8.10 -14.61
N PHE A 105 -18.35 6.93 -14.00
CA PHE A 105 -18.79 6.68 -12.64
C PHE A 105 -18.16 7.65 -11.64
N ALA A 106 -16.85 7.92 -11.76
CA ALA A 106 -16.14 8.88 -10.92
C ALA A 106 -16.65 10.33 -11.10
N ALA A 107 -16.95 10.75 -12.33
CA ALA A 107 -17.52 12.07 -12.58
C ALA A 107 -18.92 12.23 -11.95
N GLU A 108 -19.75 11.20 -12.05
CA GLU A 108 -21.13 11.19 -11.54
C GLU A 108 -21.21 11.02 -10.01
N HIS A 109 -20.43 10.11 -9.43
CA HIS A 109 -20.58 9.66 -8.04
C HIS A 109 -19.41 10.06 -7.14
N GLY A 110 -18.25 10.43 -7.69
CA GLY A 110 -17.03 10.69 -6.93
C GLY A 110 -16.51 9.46 -6.20
N SER A 111 -15.83 9.68 -5.08
CA SER A 111 -15.36 8.64 -4.17
C SER A 111 -15.77 8.98 -2.73
N PHE A 112 -16.30 8.01 -1.98
CA PHE A 112 -16.74 8.24 -0.61
C PHE A 112 -15.59 8.52 0.37
N ASP A 113 -14.37 8.08 0.06
CA ASP A 113 -13.17 8.32 0.88
C ASP A 113 -12.24 9.38 0.27
N GLY A 114 -12.62 9.97 -0.87
CA GLY A 114 -11.80 10.92 -1.63
C GLY A 114 -10.59 10.29 -2.34
N GLY A 115 -10.43 8.96 -2.30
CA GLY A 115 -9.34 8.22 -2.94
C GLY A 115 -9.83 7.20 -3.97
N ASP A 116 -8.92 6.35 -4.45
CA ASP A 116 -9.24 5.29 -5.41
C ASP A 116 -9.99 4.12 -4.77
N GLN A 117 -9.74 3.82 -3.49
CA GLN A 117 -10.36 2.71 -2.78
C GLN A 117 -11.88 2.88 -2.72
N GLY A 118 -12.37 4.05 -2.32
CA GLY A 118 -13.80 4.31 -2.25
C GLY A 118 -14.49 4.30 -3.62
N LEU A 119 -13.82 4.81 -4.66
CA LEU A 119 -14.32 4.77 -6.02
C LEU A 119 -14.44 3.32 -6.52
N LEU A 120 -13.37 2.54 -6.37
CA LEU A 120 -13.33 1.15 -6.83
C LEU A 120 -14.33 0.28 -6.06
N ASN A 121 -14.44 0.43 -4.74
CA ASN A 121 -15.44 -0.30 -3.94
C ASN A 121 -16.87 0.05 -4.37
N SER A 122 -17.13 1.30 -4.72
CA SER A 122 -18.46 1.72 -5.22
C SER A 122 -18.75 1.13 -6.60
N PHE A 123 -17.75 1.07 -7.49
CA PHE A 123 -17.90 0.52 -8.83
C PHE A 123 -18.03 -1.02 -8.83
N PHE A 124 -17.20 -1.71 -8.05
CA PHE A 124 -17.21 -3.16 -7.87
C PHE A 124 -17.96 -3.56 -6.59
N SER A 125 -19.13 -2.97 -6.38
CA SER A 125 -19.90 -3.01 -5.11
C SER A 125 -20.41 -4.38 -4.69
N ASN A 126 -20.43 -5.36 -5.61
CA ASN A 126 -20.84 -6.72 -5.28
C ASN A 126 -19.67 -7.60 -4.77
N TRP A 127 -18.44 -7.07 -4.67
CA TRP A 127 -17.26 -7.83 -4.25
C TRP A 127 -17.47 -8.58 -2.93
N ALA A 128 -18.07 -7.94 -1.93
CA ALA A 128 -18.24 -8.51 -0.59
C ALA A 128 -19.17 -9.74 -0.56
N THR A 129 -20.13 -9.84 -1.49
CA THR A 129 -21.25 -10.78 -1.38
C THR A 129 -21.39 -11.74 -2.56
N ALA A 130 -20.77 -11.46 -3.71
CA ALA A 130 -21.03 -12.21 -4.93
C ALA A 130 -20.23 -13.53 -5.05
N ASP A 131 -18.92 -13.49 -4.83
CA ASP A 131 -18.03 -14.60 -5.19
C ASP A 131 -16.78 -14.65 -4.30
N ILE A 132 -16.69 -15.71 -3.47
CA ILE A 132 -15.52 -15.95 -2.61
C ILE A 132 -14.23 -16.16 -3.40
N GLY A 133 -14.30 -16.59 -4.66
CA GLY A 133 -13.15 -16.71 -5.56
C GLY A 133 -12.43 -15.37 -5.79
N LYS A 134 -13.15 -14.25 -5.61
CA LYS A 134 -12.62 -12.88 -5.74
C LYS A 134 -12.07 -12.29 -4.45
N HIS A 135 -12.19 -13.01 -3.35
CA HIS A 135 -11.57 -12.65 -2.08
C HIS A 135 -10.16 -13.21 -2.06
N LEU A 136 -9.18 -12.33 -2.23
CA LEU A 136 -7.79 -12.69 -1.97
C LEU A 136 -7.63 -12.90 -0.46
N SER A 137 -6.80 -13.87 -0.08
CA SER A 137 -6.38 -13.99 1.32
C SER A 137 -5.73 -12.69 1.77
N PHE A 138 -6.00 -12.29 3.02
CA PHE A 138 -5.41 -11.09 3.63
C PHE A 138 -3.87 -11.10 3.57
N LEU A 139 -3.24 -12.26 3.47
CA LEU A 139 -1.78 -12.41 3.33
C LEU A 139 -1.21 -11.87 2.01
N TYR A 140 -2.05 -11.65 0.98
CA TYR A 140 -1.65 -11.01 -0.29
C TYR A 140 -1.76 -9.48 -0.26
N ASN A 141 -2.21 -8.89 0.84
CA ASN A 141 -2.25 -7.43 1.04
C ASN A 141 -2.24 -7.11 2.54
N LEU A 142 -1.25 -7.66 3.27
CA LEU A 142 -1.19 -7.58 4.71
C LEU A 142 -0.86 -6.14 5.14
N SER A 143 -1.85 -5.43 5.68
CA SER A 143 -1.66 -4.08 6.23
C SER A 143 -0.66 -4.11 7.38
N SER A 144 0.47 -3.41 7.22
CA SER A 144 1.56 -3.36 8.21
C SER A 144 1.29 -2.36 9.35
N SER A 145 0.12 -1.73 9.36
CA SER A 145 -0.21 -0.66 10.31
C SER A 145 -0.40 -1.21 11.72
N ALA A 146 0.20 -0.53 12.71
CA ALA A 146 0.03 -0.82 14.13
C ALA A 146 -1.45 -0.74 14.58
N VAL A 147 -2.28 0.00 13.85
CA VAL A 147 -3.73 0.16 14.12
C VAL A 147 -4.52 -1.12 13.86
N TYR A 148 -4.07 -1.97 12.93
CA TYR A 148 -4.77 -3.21 12.60
C TYR A 148 -4.28 -4.41 13.38
N THR A 149 -3.04 -4.43 13.88
CA THR A 149 -2.46 -5.69 14.40
C THR A 149 -3.28 -6.24 15.57
N TYR A 150 -4.24 -7.11 15.24
CA TYR A 150 -4.80 -8.09 16.13
C TYR A 150 -3.65 -9.06 16.41
N VAL A 151 -2.80 -8.66 17.35
CA VAL A 151 -1.48 -9.26 17.62
C VAL A 151 -1.56 -10.79 17.72
N PRO A 152 -2.57 -11.40 18.38
CA PRO A 152 -2.73 -12.85 18.37
C PRO A 152 -2.84 -13.46 16.96
N ALA A 153 -3.67 -12.88 16.08
CA ALA A 153 -3.81 -13.36 14.71
C ALA A 153 -2.51 -13.13 13.92
N PHE A 154 -1.84 -11.99 14.09
CA PHE A 154 -0.54 -11.75 13.44
C PHE A 154 0.51 -12.76 13.90
N ASN A 155 0.61 -13.05 15.20
CA ASN A 155 1.57 -14.02 15.71
C ASN A 155 1.30 -15.44 15.18
N HIS A 156 0.03 -15.75 14.87
CA HIS A 156 -0.35 -17.05 14.34
C HIS A 156 -0.16 -17.15 12.82
N PHE A 157 -0.63 -16.17 12.04
CA PHE A 157 -0.70 -16.22 10.57
C PHE A 157 0.34 -15.32 9.87
N GLY A 158 0.88 -14.31 10.55
CA GLY A 158 1.71 -13.26 9.94
C GLY A 158 3.05 -13.76 9.38
N ARG A 159 3.53 -14.92 9.84
CA ARG A 159 4.72 -15.59 9.26
C ARG A 159 4.51 -16.03 7.80
N ASP A 160 3.25 -16.25 7.41
CA ASP A 160 2.85 -16.74 6.08
C ASP A 160 2.51 -15.57 5.13
N ALA A 161 2.81 -14.33 5.53
CA ALA A 161 2.61 -13.14 4.73
C ALA A 161 3.32 -13.23 3.37
N LYS A 162 2.61 -12.89 2.30
CA LYS A 162 3.13 -12.90 0.93
C LYS A 162 3.43 -11.51 0.41
N VAL A 163 2.55 -10.56 0.73
CA VAL A 163 2.71 -9.14 0.41
C VAL A 163 2.39 -8.31 1.64
N VAL A 164 3.23 -7.34 1.94
CA VAL A 164 3.05 -6.36 3.01
C VAL A 164 2.69 -5.02 2.41
N HIS A 165 1.71 -4.33 2.97
CA HIS A 165 1.27 -3.00 2.54
C HIS A 165 1.48 -1.98 3.64
N PHE A 166 2.32 -0.98 3.37
CA PHE A 166 2.64 0.12 4.29
C PHE A 166 1.62 1.28 4.19
N SER A 167 0.35 0.96 4.44
CA SER A 167 -0.83 1.84 4.23
C SER A 167 -0.83 3.13 5.06
N GLY A 168 -0.10 3.19 6.17
CA GLY A 168 -0.02 4.38 7.03
C GLY A 168 0.63 5.61 6.38
N ALA A 169 0.44 6.78 6.98
CA ALA A 169 0.99 8.05 6.46
C ALA A 169 2.53 8.05 6.40
N THR A 170 3.18 7.38 7.34
CA THR A 170 4.64 7.22 7.35
C THR A 170 5.03 6.03 6.48
N LYS A 171 5.52 6.32 5.27
CA LYS A 171 5.97 5.32 4.30
C LYS A 171 7.40 4.86 4.61
N PRO A 172 7.84 3.69 4.11
CA PRO A 172 9.17 3.14 4.43
C PRO A 172 10.34 4.09 4.19
N TRP A 173 10.28 4.88 3.10
CA TRP A 173 11.30 5.87 2.74
C TRP A 173 11.32 7.13 3.62
N ASN A 174 10.31 7.33 4.48
CA ASN A 174 10.31 8.44 5.45
C ASN A 174 11.12 8.10 6.71
N TYR A 175 11.44 6.82 6.92
CA TYR A 175 12.23 6.38 8.07
C TYR A 175 13.72 6.64 7.82
N LYS A 176 14.47 6.89 8.89
CA LYS A 176 15.94 6.91 8.79
C LYS A 176 16.48 5.49 8.94
N TYR A 177 17.46 5.11 8.12
CA TYR A 177 18.06 3.79 8.15
C TYR A 177 19.57 3.87 8.36
N ASN A 178 20.07 3.13 9.34
CA ASN A 178 21.49 3.01 9.58
C ASN A 178 22.05 1.84 8.77
N LEU A 179 22.82 2.17 7.72
CA LEU A 179 23.43 1.18 6.81
C LEU A 179 24.41 0.23 7.52
N GLN A 180 25.06 0.69 8.59
CA GLN A 180 26.08 -0.09 9.30
C GLN A 180 25.45 -1.11 10.26
N THR A 181 24.40 -0.72 10.97
CA THR A 181 23.67 -1.63 11.88
C THR A 181 22.54 -2.39 11.21
N LYS A 182 22.20 -2.04 9.97
CA LYS A 182 21.06 -2.54 9.20
C LYS A 182 19.72 -2.40 9.94
N ARG A 183 19.56 -1.30 10.66
CA ARG A 183 18.37 -1.02 11.46
C ARG A 183 17.74 0.31 11.09
N VAL A 184 16.42 0.33 11.14
CA VAL A 184 15.63 1.55 11.13
C VAL A 184 15.87 2.29 12.45
N MET A 185 16.24 3.57 12.37
CA MET A 185 16.45 4.41 13.54
C MET A 185 15.10 4.88 14.06
N GLN A 186 14.85 4.63 15.34
CA GLN A 186 13.69 5.18 16.05
C GLN A 186 14.09 6.53 16.62
N ASP A 187 13.41 7.60 16.23
CA ASP A 187 13.63 8.97 16.70
C ASP A 187 12.80 9.33 17.93
N GLY A 188 12.36 8.34 18.72
CA GLY A 188 11.56 8.53 19.93
C GLY A 188 10.10 8.91 19.68
N THR A 189 9.75 9.40 18.48
CA THR A 189 8.37 9.69 18.05
C THR A 189 7.75 8.52 17.27
N THR A 190 8.58 7.62 16.74
CA THR A 190 8.16 6.51 15.92
C THR A 190 7.81 5.27 16.74
N SER A 191 6.58 5.21 17.25
CA SER A 191 6.00 4.02 17.92
C SER A 191 5.52 3.01 16.87
N GLY A 192 6.46 2.27 16.27
CA GLY A 192 6.14 1.15 15.36
C GLY A 192 6.09 -0.18 16.11
N SER A 193 5.13 -1.05 15.79
CA SER A 193 5.12 -2.41 16.35
C SER A 193 6.38 -3.18 15.93
N PHE A 194 6.81 -4.16 16.74
CA PHE A 194 7.98 -4.99 16.42
C PHE A 194 7.88 -5.63 15.01
N HIS A 195 6.68 -6.07 14.64
CA HIS A 195 6.39 -6.66 13.33
C HIS A 195 6.51 -5.66 12.17
N GLN A 196 6.06 -4.42 12.38
CA GLN A 196 6.23 -3.37 11.38
C GLN A 196 7.72 -3.09 11.15
N LEU A 197 8.51 -3.04 12.21
CA LEU A 197 9.96 -2.82 12.12
C LEU A 197 10.68 -3.94 11.39
N SER A 198 10.26 -5.21 11.54
CA SER A 198 10.86 -6.32 10.80
C SER A 198 10.61 -6.19 9.30
N PHE A 199 9.41 -5.81 8.87
CA PHE A 199 9.12 -5.60 7.44
C PHE A 199 9.83 -4.36 6.89
N LEU A 200 9.91 -3.27 7.66
CA LEU A 200 10.69 -2.10 7.27
C LEU A 200 12.17 -2.43 7.08
N ALA A 201 12.75 -3.29 7.92
CA ALA A 201 14.13 -3.74 7.76
C ALA A 201 14.34 -4.49 6.43
N VAL A 202 13.39 -5.34 6.03
CA VAL A 202 13.43 -6.04 4.73
C VAL A 202 13.36 -5.03 3.57
N TRP A 203 12.43 -4.09 3.63
CA TRP A 203 12.30 -3.03 2.61
C TRP A 203 13.63 -2.25 2.44
N TRP A 204 14.22 -1.81 3.55
CA TRP A 204 15.48 -1.06 3.52
C TRP A 204 16.68 -1.90 3.08
N ASN A 205 16.72 -3.19 3.43
CA ASN A 205 17.74 -4.11 2.93
C ASN A 205 17.69 -4.22 1.40
N ILE A 206 16.49 -4.36 0.81
CA ILE A 206 16.32 -4.42 -0.65
C ILE A 206 16.72 -3.09 -1.29
N TYR A 207 16.22 -1.97 -0.77
CA TYR A 207 16.53 -0.64 -1.27
C TYR A 207 18.04 -0.37 -1.28
N SER A 208 18.71 -0.58 -0.14
CA SER A 208 20.15 -0.34 0.01
C SER A 208 21.01 -1.28 -0.83
N ALA A 209 20.63 -2.55 -0.96
CA ALA A 209 21.41 -3.53 -1.72
C ALA A 209 21.20 -3.44 -3.24
N SER A 210 19.99 -3.09 -3.69
CA SER A 210 19.60 -3.25 -5.10
C SER A 210 19.28 -1.95 -5.81
N ILE A 211 18.71 -0.95 -5.11
CA ILE A 211 18.24 0.29 -5.73
C ILE A 211 19.25 1.43 -5.55
N LEU A 212 19.81 1.58 -4.35
CA LEU A 212 20.78 2.63 -4.04
C LEU A 212 22.01 2.59 -4.96
N PRO A 213 22.62 1.43 -5.28
CA PRO A 213 23.75 1.38 -6.21
C PRO A 213 23.40 1.83 -7.63
N LEU A 214 22.16 1.58 -8.08
CA LEU A 214 21.68 2.04 -9.39
C LEU A 214 21.53 3.56 -9.43
N LEU A 215 21.03 4.16 -8.35
CA LEU A 215 20.92 5.61 -8.21
C LEU A 215 22.31 6.28 -8.18
N GLU A 216 23.24 5.76 -7.38
CA GLU A 216 24.61 6.29 -7.28
C GLU A 216 25.37 6.20 -8.61
N LYS A 217 25.20 5.10 -9.36
CA LYS A 217 25.84 4.93 -10.67
C LYS A 217 25.38 6.00 -11.66
N LEU A 218 24.12 6.38 -11.64
CA LEU A 218 23.60 7.45 -12.51
C LEU A 218 24.09 8.82 -12.09
N GLN A 219 24.13 9.12 -10.79
CA GLN A 219 24.67 10.41 -10.31
C GLN A 219 26.12 10.60 -10.74
N LYS A 220 26.95 9.54 -10.68
CA LYS A 220 28.34 9.58 -11.15
C LYS A 220 28.48 9.69 -12.67
N ALA A 221 27.51 9.20 -13.44
CA ALA A 221 27.50 9.32 -14.90
C ALA A 221 27.03 10.70 -15.39
N GLU A 222 26.26 11.42 -14.57
CA GLU A 222 25.77 12.78 -14.86
C GLU A 222 26.72 13.88 -14.36
N GLU A 223 27.68 13.58 -13.49
CA GLU A 223 28.80 14.48 -13.24
C GLU A 223 29.73 14.51 -14.47
N PRO A 224 29.83 15.62 -15.20
CA PRO A 224 30.78 15.70 -16.30
C PRO A 224 32.18 15.60 -15.68
N GLU A 225 33.03 14.71 -16.22
CA GLU A 225 34.47 14.87 -16.10
C GLU A 225 34.78 16.35 -16.31
N SER A 226 35.36 16.99 -15.31
CA SER A 226 35.69 18.40 -15.31
C SER A 226 36.57 18.71 -16.52
N LYS A 227 35.96 19.14 -17.63
CA LYS A 227 36.68 19.78 -18.71
C LYS A 227 37.16 21.12 -18.18
N GLU A 228 38.45 21.21 -17.87
CA GLU A 228 39.13 22.49 -17.67
C GLU A 228 38.94 23.33 -18.93
N CYS A 229 38.02 24.29 -18.90
CA CYS A 229 37.91 25.29 -19.95
C CYS A 229 39.00 26.34 -19.71
N LYS A 230 40.09 26.25 -20.46
CA LYS A 230 41.12 27.29 -20.51
C LYS A 230 40.61 28.44 -21.38
N HIS A 231 40.46 29.62 -20.79
CA HIS A 231 40.17 30.85 -21.52
C HIS A 231 41.39 31.79 -21.47
N ILE A 232 41.79 32.30 -22.64
CA ILE A 232 42.83 33.32 -22.78
C ILE A 232 42.13 34.67 -22.96
N PHE A 233 42.41 35.62 -22.07
CA PHE A 233 41.97 37.01 -22.23
C PHE A 233 43.19 37.92 -22.03
N ASN A 234 43.50 38.76 -23.04
CA ASN A 234 44.65 39.68 -23.04
C ASN A 234 45.99 39.09 -22.56
N GLY A 235 46.33 37.89 -23.04
CA GLY A 235 47.64 37.26 -22.78
C GLY A 235 47.82 36.69 -21.37
N VAL A 236 46.75 36.61 -20.57
CA VAL A 236 46.73 35.94 -19.26
C VAL A 236 45.85 34.69 -19.35
N GLU A 237 46.42 33.53 -18.97
CA GLU A 237 45.70 32.26 -18.88
C GLU A 237 44.93 32.21 -17.56
N ILE A 238 43.60 32.13 -17.61
CA ILE A 238 42.75 32.05 -16.41
C ILE A 238 42.10 30.67 -16.37
N THR A 239 42.43 29.90 -15.33
CA THR A 239 41.84 28.58 -15.06
C THR A 239 40.66 28.75 -14.09
N LEU A 240 39.44 28.60 -14.59
CA LEU A 240 38.23 28.59 -13.75
C LEU A 240 37.90 27.16 -13.31
N LYS A 241 38.16 26.85 -12.04
CA LYS A 241 37.63 25.65 -11.40
C LYS A 241 36.16 25.88 -11.03
N LYS A 242 35.26 25.07 -11.57
CA LYS A 242 33.87 25.03 -11.12
C LYS A 242 33.86 24.39 -9.72
N VAL A 243 33.74 25.21 -8.68
CA VAL A 243 33.56 24.73 -7.31
C VAL A 243 32.08 24.46 -7.11
N SER A 244 31.72 23.19 -6.90
CA SER A 244 30.38 22.82 -6.41
C SER A 244 30.16 23.42 -5.02
N PRO A 245 28.94 23.86 -4.64
CA PRO A 245 28.74 24.46 -3.33
C PRO A 245 29.03 23.43 -2.25
N CYS A 246 30.03 23.70 -1.41
CA CYS A 246 30.28 22.92 -0.21
C CYS A 246 29.06 23.05 0.72
N VAL A 247 28.46 21.91 1.09
CA VAL A 247 27.58 21.84 2.26
C VAL A 247 28.42 22.21 3.46
N ALA A 248 28.12 23.37 4.07
CA ALA A 248 28.78 23.80 5.28
C ALA A 248 28.47 22.81 6.41
N ASN A 249 29.43 21.93 6.72
CA ASN A 249 29.55 21.34 8.04
C ASN A 249 29.80 22.50 9.01
N SER A 250 28.77 22.88 9.76
CA SER A 250 28.91 23.83 10.86
C SER A 250 29.80 23.18 11.92
N GLN A 251 31.06 23.59 11.95
CA GLN A 251 31.96 23.35 13.08
C GLN A 251 31.45 24.20 14.25
N GLN A 252 31.09 23.55 15.35
CA GLN A 252 30.82 24.22 16.63
C GLN A 252 32.16 24.48 17.34
N MET A 253 32.40 25.75 17.68
CA MET A 253 33.48 26.22 18.56
C MET A 253 33.12 25.95 20.05
N PRO A 254 34.10 25.98 20.97
CA PRO A 254 34.04 25.31 22.27
C PRO A 254 33.23 26.08 23.33
N GLU A 255 32.43 25.35 24.11
CA GLU A 255 31.71 25.87 25.29
C GLU A 255 32.55 25.74 26.57
N LEU A 256 32.52 26.78 27.41
CA LEU A 256 33.00 26.81 28.80
C LEU A 256 31.80 26.60 29.76
N PRO A 257 32.04 26.11 30.99
CA PRO A 257 31.15 25.15 31.65
C PRO A 257 30.03 25.82 32.47
N GLU A 258 28.80 25.30 32.33
CA GLU A 258 27.72 25.52 33.29
C GLU A 258 27.45 24.26 34.13
N GLN A 259 27.08 24.51 35.38
CA GLN A 259 27.10 23.60 36.52
C GLN A 259 26.11 22.44 36.37
N ALA A 260 26.62 21.22 36.59
CA ALA A 260 25.82 20.00 36.67
C ALA A 260 25.11 19.89 38.03
N TYR A 261 23.79 19.69 38.01
CA TYR A 261 23.04 19.07 39.10
C TYR A 261 22.83 17.60 38.74
N GLU A 262 23.52 16.72 39.48
CA GLU A 262 23.37 15.27 39.37
C GLU A 262 22.00 14.84 39.94
N ILE A 263 21.20 14.18 39.11
CA ILE A 263 20.12 13.30 39.57
C ILE A 263 20.50 11.89 39.14
N ASN A 264 20.93 11.08 40.11
CA ASN A 264 21.24 9.66 39.92
C ASN A 264 19.94 8.86 39.80
N PRO A 265 19.71 8.11 38.70
CA PRO A 265 18.73 7.04 38.70
C PRO A 265 19.36 5.77 39.29
N THR A 266 18.77 5.33 40.39
CA THR A 266 19.07 4.10 41.13
C THR A 266 19.11 2.88 40.22
N VAL A 267 20.22 2.14 40.29
CA VAL A 267 20.40 0.80 39.74
C VAL A 267 19.45 -0.16 40.43
N CYS A 268 18.62 -0.88 39.67
CA CYS A 268 17.88 -2.04 40.16
C CYS A 268 18.32 -3.29 39.37
N SER A 269 18.75 -4.32 40.10
CA SER A 269 19.24 -5.61 39.63
C SER A 269 18.12 -6.42 38.93
N PRO A 270 18.44 -7.29 37.96
CA PRO A 270 17.44 -8.19 37.38
C PRO A 270 17.09 -9.29 38.40
N GLU A 271 15.87 -9.25 38.94
CA GLU A 271 15.28 -10.40 39.62
C GLU A 271 14.71 -11.38 38.58
N GLU A 272 15.14 -12.64 38.70
CA GLU A 272 14.60 -13.78 37.96
C GLU A 272 13.10 -13.98 38.31
N LEU A 273 12.21 -13.74 37.36
CA LEU A 273 10.81 -14.16 37.45
C LEU A 273 10.63 -15.55 36.82
N THR A 274 10.93 -16.59 37.59
CA THR A 274 10.41 -17.95 37.36
C THR A 274 8.92 -18.00 37.70
N PHE A 275 8.06 -18.21 36.70
CA PHE A 275 6.66 -18.57 36.92
C PHE A 275 6.51 -20.09 37.05
N LYS A 276 6.09 -20.55 38.23
CA LYS A 276 5.56 -21.91 38.43
C LYS A 276 4.12 -21.96 37.94
N ALA A 277 3.84 -22.82 36.96
CA ALA A 277 2.49 -23.17 36.57
C ALA A 277 1.78 -23.91 37.73
N GLN A 278 0.57 -23.49 38.09
CA GLN A 278 -0.35 -24.28 38.91
C GLN A 278 -1.20 -25.18 38.00
N PRO A 279 -1.56 -26.41 38.44
CA PRO A 279 -2.38 -27.30 37.63
C PRO A 279 -3.83 -26.81 37.57
N VAL A 280 -4.41 -26.91 36.37
CA VAL A 280 -5.83 -26.73 36.12
C VAL A 280 -6.59 -27.90 36.76
N TYR A 281 -7.61 -27.58 37.56
CA TYR A 281 -8.54 -28.58 38.09
C TYR A 281 -9.45 -29.09 36.96
N GLU A 282 -9.51 -30.41 36.81
CA GLU A 282 -10.51 -31.09 35.99
C GLU A 282 -11.91 -30.83 36.55
N VAL A 283 -12.83 -30.40 35.68
CA VAL A 283 -14.26 -30.32 35.97
C VAL A 283 -14.91 -31.53 35.31
N GLU A 284 -15.41 -32.44 36.14
CA GLU A 284 -16.22 -33.59 35.74
C GLU A 284 -17.53 -33.14 35.05
N PRO A 285 -18.02 -33.86 34.02
CA PRO A 285 -19.26 -33.51 33.35
C PRO A 285 -20.46 -33.95 34.20
N SER A 286 -21.25 -32.99 34.69
CA SER A 286 -22.54 -33.25 35.31
C SER A 286 -23.63 -33.41 34.25
N ASP A 287 -24.23 -34.61 34.20
CA ASP A 287 -25.45 -34.93 33.46
C ASP A 287 -26.58 -33.96 33.81
N SER A 288 -27.03 -33.19 32.82
CA SER A 288 -28.34 -32.56 32.85
C SER A 288 -28.95 -32.58 31.45
N SER A 289 -29.92 -33.47 31.27
CA SER A 289 -30.76 -33.58 30.10
C SER A 289 -31.61 -32.32 29.95
N VAL A 290 -31.22 -31.42 29.05
CA VAL A 290 -32.06 -30.30 28.63
C VAL A 290 -32.86 -30.74 27.40
N HIS A 291 -34.16 -30.95 27.60
CA HIS A 291 -35.13 -31.18 26.52
C HIS A 291 -35.21 -29.90 25.68
N VAL A 292 -34.70 -29.94 24.45
CA VAL A 292 -34.86 -28.87 23.47
C VAL A 292 -36.17 -29.12 22.72
N SER A 293 -37.17 -28.26 22.95
CA SER A 293 -38.40 -28.23 22.15
C SER A 293 -38.12 -27.53 20.81
N GLU A 294 -38.53 -28.15 19.70
CA GLU A 294 -38.44 -27.58 18.35
C GLU A 294 -39.26 -26.29 18.22
N PRO A 295 -38.80 -25.28 17.46
CA PRO A 295 -39.61 -24.11 17.15
C PRO A 295 -40.62 -24.41 16.03
N ASP A 296 -41.86 -23.99 16.26
CA ASP A 296 -43.00 -24.13 15.35
C ASP A 296 -42.73 -23.55 13.95
N ARG A 297 -43.08 -24.34 12.93
CA ARG A 297 -43.03 -24.02 11.51
C ARG A 297 -44.12 -22.99 11.15
N PRO A 298 -43.83 -21.84 10.53
CA PRO A 298 -44.88 -20.96 10.05
C PRO A 298 -45.57 -21.54 8.80
N SER A 299 -46.91 -21.46 8.80
CA SER A 299 -47.81 -21.91 7.75
C SER A 299 -47.57 -21.21 6.40
N GLU A 300 -47.48 -22.00 5.33
CA GLU A 300 -47.50 -21.52 3.94
C GLU A 300 -48.84 -20.83 3.63
N GLN A 301 -48.80 -19.54 3.29
CA GLN A 301 -49.88 -18.85 2.58
C GLN A 301 -49.39 -18.56 1.15
N PRO A 302 -50.18 -18.86 0.11
CA PRO A 302 -49.77 -18.61 -1.26
C PRO A 302 -49.85 -17.11 -1.58
N VAL A 303 -48.70 -16.51 -1.91
CA VAL A 303 -48.59 -15.17 -2.46
C VAL A 303 -48.91 -15.22 -3.95
N SER A 304 -49.98 -14.55 -4.36
CA SER A 304 -50.37 -14.40 -5.77
C SER A 304 -49.47 -13.37 -6.47
N HIS A 305 -48.69 -13.82 -7.45
CA HIS A 305 -48.00 -12.94 -8.40
C HIS A 305 -48.98 -12.44 -9.47
N PRO A 306 -49.02 -11.13 -9.82
CA PRO A 306 -49.74 -10.69 -11.00
C PRO A 306 -48.96 -11.07 -12.26
N ALA A 307 -49.68 -11.68 -13.21
CA ALA A 307 -49.16 -12.11 -14.50
C ALA A 307 -48.72 -10.92 -15.36
N PHE A 308 -47.56 -11.06 -16.01
CA PHE A 308 -47.13 -10.24 -17.13
C PHE A 308 -48.12 -10.41 -18.29
N GLN A 309 -48.76 -9.31 -18.72
CA GLN A 309 -49.44 -9.25 -20.01
C GLN A 309 -48.43 -8.83 -21.07
N GLU A 310 -48.16 -9.73 -22.02
CA GLU A 310 -47.65 -9.38 -23.34
C GLU A 310 -48.73 -8.57 -24.08
N THR A 311 -48.37 -7.38 -24.55
CA THR A 311 -49.11 -6.71 -25.63
C THR A 311 -48.21 -6.59 -26.84
N SER A 312 -48.49 -7.47 -27.81
CA SER A 312 -47.99 -7.35 -29.18
C SER A 312 -49.01 -6.57 -30.01
N GLU A 313 -48.48 -5.60 -30.77
CA GLU A 313 -48.98 -5.00 -32.01
C GLU A 313 -50.41 -4.44 -32.11
N LEU A 314 -50.48 -3.14 -32.47
CA LEU A 314 -51.31 -2.69 -33.59
C LEU A 314 -50.78 -1.38 -34.18
N VAL A 315 -50.17 -1.53 -35.36
CA VAL A 315 -49.96 -0.50 -36.36
C VAL A 315 -51.32 -0.11 -36.94
N HIS A 316 -51.66 1.17 -37.02
CA HIS A 316 -52.42 1.74 -38.14
C HIS A 316 -52.40 3.27 -38.15
N VAL A 317 -51.87 3.78 -39.28
CA VAL A 317 -52.11 5.04 -40.01
C VAL A 317 -51.86 6.38 -39.30
#